data_AF-A0A1H8UCJ3-F1
#
_entry.id   AF-A0A1H8UCJ3-F1
#
_cell.length_a   1.000
_cell.length_b   1.000
_cell.length_c   1.000
_cell.angle_alpha   90.00
_cell.angle_beta   90.00
_cell.angle_gamma   90.00
#
_symmetry.space_group_name_H-M   'P 1'
#
loop_
_entity.id
_entity.type
_entity.pdbx_description
1 polymer ?
#
loop_
_entity_poly.entity_id
_entity_poly.type
_entity_poly.pdbx_seq_one_letter_code
_entity_poly.pdbx_strand_id
1 'polypeptide(L)'
;MKIWGVDLSVIIVALVTAYIGYQFNHRSKKREVFLRELGRSYDEVYSPMFEQLSLIEATEEKNEKLRMIDNFVQEYSGKDSKIRLIASSFILEYFHNLRKVHSKYKEDNNRVNERELLDKFNGLYPMIEDEYWNAHDTIYEDHKQFISDTFNNPFFVVISNVYRIFYHLSVFVFWISLVVLYFTISHLIIPIEWVPKWWGITYALLFVILAILFFSFMMMFKEIVIKKNRRESRVSKNLKKTIKRFFGK
;
A
#
# COMPACT_ATOMS: atom_id res chain seq x y z
N MET A 1 -16.79 35.17 23.55
CA MET A 1 -17.66 34.52 24.56
C MET A 1 -16.77 33.71 25.48
N LYS A 2 -16.79 33.97 26.79
CA LYS A 2 -16.02 33.19 27.78
C LYS A 2 -16.93 32.15 28.39
N ILE A 3 -16.49 30.90 28.44
CA ILE A 3 -17.16 29.84 29.19
C ILE A 3 -16.25 29.51 30.36
N TRP A 4 -16.74 29.74 31.58
CA TRP A 4 -16.01 29.46 32.83
C TRP A 4 -14.64 30.17 32.91
N GLY A 5 -14.58 31.44 32.50
CA GLY A 5 -13.37 32.26 32.55
C GLY A 5 -12.33 31.98 31.46
N VAL A 6 -12.50 30.90 30.69
CA VAL A 6 -11.66 30.54 29.55
C VAL A 6 -12.33 31.02 28.26
N ASP A 7 -11.55 31.57 27.34
CA ASP A 7 -12.05 31.95 26.02
C ASP A 7 -12.51 30.70 25.25
N LEU A 8 -13.71 30.76 24.67
CA LEU A 8 -14.28 29.68 23.87
C LEU A 8 -13.33 29.21 22.77
N SER A 9 -12.55 30.12 22.19
CA SER A 9 -11.52 29.81 21.19
C SER A 9 -10.45 28.86 21.74
N VAL A 10 -10.01 29.03 22.99
CA VAL A 10 -9.01 28.16 23.63
C VAL A 10 -9.57 26.76 23.86
N ILE A 11 -10.84 26.66 24.28
CA ILE A 11 -11.52 25.38 24.47
C ILE A 11 -11.67 24.64 23.14
N ILE A 12 -12.09 25.34 22.08
CA ILE A 12 -12.22 24.75 20.74
C ILE A 12 -10.86 24.27 20.23
N VAL A 13 -9.81 25.08 20.36
CA VAL A 13 -8.45 24.70 19.95
C VAL A 13 -7.99 23.47 20.72
N ALA A 14 -8.17 23.42 22.04
CA ALA A 14 -7.78 22.28 22.86
C ALA A 14 -8.50 20.98 22.45
N LEU A 15 -9.81 21.04 22.19
CA LEU A 15 -10.59 19.89 21.73
C LEU A 15 -10.16 19.41 20.35
N VAL A 16 -9.93 20.34 19.41
CA VAL A 16 -9.45 20.02 18.06
C VAL A 16 -8.05 19.39 18.12
N THR A 17 -7.14 19.96 18.89
CA THR A 17 -5.79 19.40 19.07
C THR A 17 -5.84 18.01 19.70
N ALA A 18 -6.66 17.79 20.72
CA ALA A 18 -6.83 16.49 21.34
C ALA A 18 -7.40 15.45 20.36
N TYR A 19 -8.41 15.83 19.57
CA TYR A 19 -8.99 14.96 18.55
C TYR A 19 -7.97 14.58 17.46
N ILE A 20 -7.22 15.56 16.97
CA ILE A 20 -6.14 15.34 15.99
C ILE A 20 -5.09 14.38 16.58
N GLY A 21 -4.61 14.63 17.80
CA GLY A 21 -3.66 13.78 18.49
C GLY A 21 -4.16 12.34 18.65
N TYR A 22 -5.42 12.17 19.04
CA TYR A 22 -6.06 10.86 19.13
C TYR A 22 -6.11 10.13 17.78
N GLN A 23 -6.53 10.82 16.70
CA GLN A 23 -6.59 10.22 15.36
C GLN A 23 -5.22 9.78 14.85
N PHE A 24 -4.18 10.60 15.06
CA PHE A 24 -2.80 10.25 14.71
C PHE A 24 -2.31 9.04 15.51
N ASN A 25 -2.56 9.02 16.82
CA ASN A 25 -2.14 7.90 17.66
C ASN A 25 -2.86 6.59 17.29
N HIS A 26 -4.18 6.65 17.08
CA HIS A 26 -4.97 5.49 16.64
C HIS A 26 -4.49 4.93 15.30
N ARG A 27 -4.21 5.81 14.34
CA ARG A 27 -3.66 5.42 13.04
C ARG A 27 -2.25 4.82 13.17
N SER A 28 -1.41 5.40 14.02
CA SER A 28 -0.07 4.86 14.30
C SER A 28 -0.14 3.45 14.87
N LYS A 29 -1.01 3.24 15.87
CA LYS A 29 -1.22 1.92 16.49
C LYS A 29 -1.75 0.89 15.50
N LYS A 30 -2.70 1.26 14.64
CA LYS A 30 -3.17 0.38 13.55
C LYS A 30 -2.05 0.01 12.58
N ARG A 31 -1.20 0.96 12.21
CA ARG A 31 -0.05 0.71 11.33
C ARG A 31 0.95 -0.25 11.97
N GLU A 32 1.24 -0.07 13.26
CA GLU A 32 2.13 -0.97 14.01
C GLU A 32 1.59 -2.40 14.05
N VAL A 33 0.29 -2.58 14.35
CA VAL A 33 -0.36 -3.89 14.33
C VAL A 33 -0.30 -4.51 12.93
N PHE A 34 -0.61 -3.73 11.89
CA PHE A 34 -0.51 -4.18 10.50
C PHE A 34 0.90 -4.64 10.13
N LEU A 35 1.93 -3.85 10.45
CA LEU A 35 3.32 -4.20 10.14
C LEU A 35 3.77 -5.45 10.89
N ARG A 36 3.33 -5.62 12.14
CA ARG A 36 3.61 -6.82 12.93
C ARG A 36 2.95 -8.06 12.34
N GLU A 37 1.69 -7.96 11.92
CA GLU A 37 0.98 -9.06 11.26
C GLU A 37 1.59 -9.38 9.89
N LEU A 38 1.95 -8.36 9.11
CA LEU A 38 2.63 -8.53 7.82
C LEU A 38 4.00 -9.17 7.99
N GLY A 39 4.79 -8.75 8.99
CA GLY A 39 6.07 -9.37 9.35
C GLY A 39 5.90 -10.84 9.70
N ARG A 40 4.88 -11.16 10.51
CA ARG A 40 4.54 -12.56 10.82
C ARG A 40 4.18 -13.35 9.56
N SER A 41 3.32 -12.84 8.68
CA SER A 41 2.97 -13.51 7.43
C SER A 41 4.19 -13.68 6.51
N TYR A 42 5.09 -12.68 6.49
CA TYR A 42 6.32 -12.72 5.72
C TYR A 42 7.26 -13.84 6.20
N ASP A 43 7.57 -13.87 7.49
CA ASP A 43 8.50 -14.84 8.06
C ASP A 43 7.92 -16.26 8.09
N GLU A 44 6.62 -16.39 8.40
CA GLU A 44 5.99 -17.69 8.60
C GLU A 44 5.44 -18.34 7.32
N VAL A 45 5.20 -17.56 6.25
CA VAL A 45 4.60 -18.07 5.02
C VAL A 45 5.31 -17.57 3.78
N TYR A 46 5.36 -16.25 3.53
CA TYR A 46 5.81 -15.76 2.22
C TYR A 46 7.27 -16.10 1.92
N SER A 47 8.17 -15.94 2.89
CA SER A 47 9.60 -16.30 2.73
C SER A 47 9.82 -17.79 2.48
N PRO A 48 9.39 -18.70 3.38
CA PRO A 48 9.62 -20.13 3.18
C PRO A 48 8.91 -20.67 1.93
N MET A 49 7.71 -20.19 1.63
CA MET A 49 6.95 -20.61 0.46
C MET A 49 7.62 -20.12 -0.83
N PHE A 50 8.10 -18.88 -0.87
CA PHE A 50 8.85 -18.36 -2.01
C PHE A 50 10.15 -19.12 -2.25
N GLU A 51 10.94 -19.37 -1.19
CA GLU A 51 12.19 -20.12 -1.28
C GLU A 51 11.95 -21.52 -1.83
N GLN A 52 10.98 -22.26 -1.29
CA GLN A 52 10.64 -23.59 -1.78
C GLN A 52 10.16 -23.58 -3.23
N LEU A 53 9.24 -22.67 -3.59
CA LEU A 53 8.75 -22.56 -4.96
C LEU A 53 9.89 -22.22 -5.94
N SER A 54 10.85 -21.38 -5.52
CA SER A 54 12.01 -21.03 -6.35
C SER A 54 12.93 -22.24 -6.60
N LEU A 55 13.13 -23.10 -5.59
CA LEU A 55 13.89 -24.34 -5.73
C LEU A 55 13.21 -25.33 -6.67
N ILE A 56 11.89 -25.50 -6.54
CA ILE A 56 11.10 -26.37 -7.41
C ILE A 56 11.15 -25.85 -8.85
N GLU A 57 11.06 -24.53 -9.04
CA GLU A 57 11.07 -23.93 -10.37
C GLU A 57 12.43 -24.06 -11.05
N ALA A 58 13.52 -23.98 -10.28
CA ALA A 58 14.89 -24.19 -10.77
C ALA A 58 15.23 -25.67 -11.07
N THR A 59 14.40 -26.61 -10.63
CA THR A 59 14.64 -28.05 -10.82
C THR A 59 14.23 -28.48 -12.23
N GLU A 60 15.21 -28.91 -13.04
CA GLU A 60 14.97 -29.37 -14.42
C GLU A 60 14.48 -30.82 -14.47
N GLU A 61 14.96 -31.67 -13.56
CA GLU A 61 14.58 -33.08 -13.53
C GLU A 61 13.10 -33.23 -13.16
N LYS A 62 12.30 -33.72 -14.10
CA LYS A 62 10.85 -33.83 -13.97
C LYS A 62 10.40 -34.63 -12.74
N ASN A 63 10.99 -35.80 -12.52
CA ASN A 63 10.58 -36.68 -11.42
C ASN A 63 10.87 -36.03 -10.06
N GLU A 64 12.02 -35.38 -9.95
CA GLU A 64 12.40 -34.63 -8.77
C GLU A 64 11.48 -33.42 -8.56
N LYS A 65 11.18 -32.67 -9.63
CA LYS A 65 10.25 -31.53 -9.58
C LYS A 65 8.87 -31.97 -9.04
N LEU A 66 8.32 -33.07 -9.57
CA LEU A 66 7.03 -33.61 -9.10
C LEU A 66 7.08 -34.08 -7.64
N ARG A 67 8.19 -34.69 -7.21
CA ARG A 67 8.41 -35.08 -5.80
C ARG A 67 8.44 -33.86 -4.88
N MET A 68 9.12 -32.80 -5.29
CA MET A 68 9.17 -31.57 -4.50
C MET A 68 7.82 -30.85 -4.46
N ILE A 69 7.03 -30.88 -5.54
CA ILE A 69 5.65 -30.38 -5.56
C ILE A 69 4.77 -31.16 -4.57
N ASP A 70 4.90 -32.48 -4.49
CA ASP A 70 4.17 -33.30 -3.52
C ASP A 70 4.49 -32.88 -2.08
N ASN A 71 5.79 -32.74 -1.77
CA ASN A 71 6.23 -32.27 -0.45
C ASN A 71 5.68 -30.88 -0.12
N PHE A 72 5.74 -29.95 -1.08
CA PHE A 72 5.21 -28.60 -0.94
C PHE A 72 3.71 -28.62 -0.63
N VAL A 73 2.91 -29.34 -1.42
CA VAL A 73 1.46 -29.39 -1.20
C VAL A 73 1.13 -30.01 0.15
N GLN A 74 1.86 -31.04 0.59
CA GLN A 74 1.66 -31.69 1.89
C GLN A 74 1.98 -30.75 3.06
N GLU A 75 3.12 -30.06 3.00
CA GLU A 75 3.56 -29.11 4.04
C GLU A 75 2.51 -28.02 4.28
N TYR A 76 2.04 -27.39 3.20
CA TYR A 76 1.07 -26.29 3.30
C TYR A 76 -0.40 -26.73 3.40
N SER A 77 -0.70 -28.04 3.30
CA SER A 77 -2.06 -28.58 3.47
C SER A 77 -2.34 -29.14 4.87
N GLY A 78 -1.33 -29.23 5.74
CA GLY A 78 -1.45 -29.77 7.09
C GLY A 78 -2.34 -28.94 8.02
N LYS A 79 -2.80 -29.54 9.14
CA LYS A 79 -3.59 -28.83 10.17
C LYS A 79 -2.82 -27.68 10.84
N ASP A 80 -1.51 -27.85 10.95
CA ASP A 80 -0.58 -26.84 11.49
C ASP A 80 -0.08 -25.86 10.43
N SER A 81 -0.58 -25.97 9.19
CA SER A 81 -0.20 -25.07 8.10
C SER A 81 -0.57 -23.64 8.45
N LYS A 82 0.41 -22.77 8.27
CA LYS A 82 0.25 -21.33 8.48
C LYS A 82 -0.32 -20.63 7.26
N ILE A 83 -0.75 -21.36 6.22
CA ILE A 83 -1.23 -20.79 4.96
C ILE A 83 -2.40 -19.80 5.11
N ARG A 84 -3.18 -19.90 6.20
CA ARG A 84 -4.21 -18.91 6.57
C ARG A 84 -3.68 -17.49 6.77
N LEU A 85 -2.37 -17.32 6.93
CA LEU A 85 -1.71 -16.02 7.07
C LEU A 85 -1.47 -15.34 5.71
N ILE A 86 -1.76 -16.01 4.59
CA ILE A 86 -1.85 -15.36 3.29
C ILE A 86 -3.04 -14.40 3.33
N ALA A 87 -2.76 -13.10 3.22
CA ALA A 87 -3.80 -12.08 3.28
C ALA A 87 -4.69 -12.07 2.02
N SER A 88 -4.12 -12.44 0.87
CA SER A 88 -4.84 -12.48 -0.41
C SER A 88 -5.75 -13.71 -0.49
N SER A 89 -7.06 -13.48 -0.46
CA SER A 89 -8.08 -14.52 -0.66
C SER A 89 -7.91 -15.22 -2.01
N PHE A 90 -7.49 -14.49 -3.04
CA PHE A 90 -7.24 -15.03 -4.37
C PHE A 90 -6.11 -16.07 -4.38
N ILE A 91 -5.00 -15.79 -3.72
CA ILE A 91 -3.86 -16.72 -3.63
C ILE A 91 -4.24 -17.94 -2.80
N LEU A 92 -4.97 -17.73 -1.70
CA LEU A 92 -5.46 -18.81 -0.87
C LEU A 92 -6.39 -19.76 -1.65
N GLU A 93 -7.34 -19.21 -2.39
CA GLU A 93 -8.23 -19.97 -3.27
C GLU A 93 -7.44 -20.69 -4.37
N TYR A 94 -6.45 -20.03 -4.95
CA TYR A 94 -5.57 -20.61 -5.95
C TYR A 94 -4.82 -21.82 -5.40
N PHE A 95 -4.27 -21.73 -4.19
CA PHE A 95 -3.63 -22.86 -3.51
C PHE A 95 -4.62 -24.00 -3.23
N HIS A 96 -5.84 -23.69 -2.78
CA HIS A 96 -6.85 -24.73 -2.58
C HIS A 96 -7.21 -25.46 -3.88
N ASN A 97 -7.21 -24.76 -5.01
CA ASN A 97 -7.40 -25.37 -6.33
C ASN A 97 -6.17 -26.19 -6.74
N LEU A 98 -4.95 -25.73 -6.49
CA LEU A 98 -3.73 -26.51 -6.69
C LEU A 98 -3.79 -27.83 -5.91
N ARG A 99 -4.25 -27.80 -4.65
CA ARG A 99 -4.44 -28.99 -3.82
C ARG A 99 -5.43 -29.99 -4.45
N LYS A 100 -6.55 -29.52 -4.99
CA LYS A 100 -7.54 -30.38 -5.69
C LYS A 100 -6.92 -31.05 -6.91
N VAL A 101 -6.19 -30.29 -7.73
CA VAL A 101 -5.51 -30.81 -8.92
C VAL A 101 -4.41 -31.80 -8.52
N HIS A 102 -3.68 -31.54 -7.44
CA HIS A 102 -2.69 -32.46 -6.89
C HIS A 102 -3.32 -33.79 -6.43
N SER A 103 -4.45 -33.74 -5.71
CA SER A 103 -5.20 -34.94 -5.33
C SER A 103 -5.64 -35.76 -6.55
N LYS A 104 -6.17 -35.08 -7.58
CA LYS A 104 -6.57 -35.73 -8.85
C LYS A 104 -5.39 -36.39 -9.57
N TYR A 105 -4.22 -35.75 -9.56
CA TYR A 105 -2.99 -36.32 -10.12
C TYR A 105 -2.51 -37.56 -9.35
N LYS A 106 -2.63 -37.55 -8.02
CA LYS A 106 -2.28 -38.71 -7.17
C LYS A 106 -3.22 -39.90 -7.39
N GLU A 107 -4.50 -39.65 -7.65
CA GLU A 107 -5.50 -40.68 -7.94
C GLU A 107 -5.37 -41.25 -9.36
N ASP A 108 -5.12 -40.39 -10.34
CA ASP A 108 -4.97 -40.75 -11.75
C ASP A 108 -3.74 -40.06 -12.36
N ASN A 109 -2.62 -40.79 -12.36
CA ASN A 109 -1.32 -40.33 -12.85
C ASN A 109 -1.25 -40.39 -14.39
N ASN A 110 -2.07 -39.56 -15.03
CA ASN A 110 -2.08 -39.38 -16.47
C ASN A 110 -1.40 -38.06 -16.88
N ARG A 111 -0.98 -37.97 -18.15
CA ARG A 111 -0.28 -36.79 -18.69
C ARG A 111 -1.10 -35.50 -18.64
N VAL A 112 -2.42 -35.59 -18.64
CA VAL A 112 -3.31 -34.41 -18.62
C VAL A 112 -3.32 -33.80 -17.22
N ASN A 113 -3.50 -34.63 -16.19
CA ASN A 113 -3.49 -34.21 -14.78
C ASN A 113 -2.12 -33.72 -14.35
N GLU A 114 -1.05 -34.36 -14.84
CA GLU A 114 0.33 -33.91 -14.61
C GLU A 114 0.57 -32.51 -15.17
N ARG A 115 0.15 -32.27 -16.42
CA ARG A 115 0.28 -30.95 -17.05
C ARG A 115 -0.55 -29.91 -16.32
N GLU A 116 -1.78 -30.24 -15.94
CA GLU A 116 -2.67 -29.36 -15.16
C GLU A 116 -2.04 -28.98 -13.81
N LEU A 117 -1.39 -29.93 -13.12
CA LEU A 117 -0.67 -29.69 -11.87
C LEU A 117 0.49 -28.72 -12.07
N LEU A 118 1.33 -28.96 -13.09
CA LEU A 118 2.46 -28.10 -13.40
C LEU A 118 2.02 -26.69 -13.80
N ASP A 119 0.96 -26.56 -14.62
CA ASP A 119 0.42 -25.27 -15.03
C ASP A 119 -0.11 -24.47 -13.83
N LYS A 120 -0.80 -25.14 -12.90
CA LYS A 120 -1.23 -24.50 -11.64
C LYS A 120 -0.04 -24.13 -10.78
N PHE A 121 0.93 -25.00 -10.62
CA PHE A 121 2.12 -24.71 -9.83
C PHE A 121 2.88 -23.49 -10.37
N ASN A 122 3.11 -23.44 -11.69
CA ASN A 122 3.76 -22.32 -12.37
C ASN A 122 2.98 -21.01 -12.25
N GLY A 123 1.66 -21.07 -12.08
CA GLY A 123 0.83 -19.90 -11.82
C GLY A 123 0.90 -19.41 -10.36
N LEU A 124 1.14 -20.29 -9.39
CA LEU A 124 1.27 -19.93 -7.99
C LEU A 124 2.58 -19.19 -7.69
N TYR A 125 3.70 -19.64 -8.28
CA TYR A 125 5.02 -19.03 -8.11
C TYR A 125 5.06 -17.50 -8.28
N PRO A 126 4.60 -16.92 -9.41
CA PRO A 126 4.63 -15.47 -9.59
C PRO A 126 3.70 -14.71 -8.64
N MET A 127 2.66 -15.34 -8.10
CA MET A 127 1.76 -14.70 -7.12
C MET A 127 2.43 -14.59 -5.76
N ILE A 128 3.10 -15.67 -5.32
CA ILE A 128 3.84 -15.68 -4.05
C ILE A 128 5.09 -14.79 -4.15
N GLU A 129 5.78 -14.77 -5.29
CA GLU A 129 6.90 -13.86 -5.52
C GLU A 129 6.48 -12.39 -5.35
N ASP A 130 5.32 -12.00 -5.88
CA ASP A 130 4.82 -10.63 -5.77
C ASP A 130 4.49 -10.26 -4.32
N GLU A 131 3.74 -11.12 -3.60
CA GLU A 131 3.44 -10.92 -2.18
C GLU A 131 4.70 -10.87 -1.31
N TYR A 132 5.66 -11.77 -1.56
CA TYR A 132 6.94 -11.80 -0.85
C TYR A 132 7.69 -10.47 -0.99
N TRP A 133 7.85 -9.97 -2.21
CA TRP A 133 8.56 -8.72 -2.43
C TRP A 133 7.79 -7.50 -1.96
N ASN A 134 6.47 -7.49 -2.09
CA ASN A 134 5.62 -6.41 -1.58
C ASN A 134 5.69 -6.34 -0.06
N ALA A 135 5.60 -7.49 0.63
CA ALA A 135 5.72 -7.58 2.08
C ALA A 135 7.11 -7.13 2.53
N HIS A 136 8.17 -7.64 1.89
CA HIS A 136 9.55 -7.23 2.18
C HIS A 136 9.75 -5.71 2.00
N ASP A 137 9.34 -5.16 0.86
CA ASP A 137 9.51 -3.74 0.59
C ASP A 137 8.70 -2.85 1.55
N THR A 138 7.52 -3.32 2.01
CA THR A 138 6.68 -2.62 2.99
C THR A 138 7.28 -2.66 4.40
N ILE A 139 7.75 -3.82 4.86
CA ILE A 139 8.36 -3.98 6.19
C ILE A 139 9.63 -3.13 6.30
N TYR A 140 10.44 -3.08 5.24
CA TYR A 140 11.70 -2.36 5.22
C TYR A 140 11.60 -0.94 4.63
N GLU A 141 10.40 -0.41 4.37
CA GLU A 141 10.21 0.94 3.85
C GLU A 141 10.78 1.99 4.82
N ASP A 142 10.43 1.89 6.11
CA ASP A 142 10.88 2.82 7.15
C ASP A 142 12.40 2.73 7.38
N HIS A 143 12.99 1.53 7.30
CA HIS A 143 14.43 1.33 7.40
C HIS A 143 15.18 2.00 6.23
N LYS A 144 14.67 1.85 5.01
CA LYS A 144 15.22 2.52 3.82
C LYS A 144 15.06 4.03 3.91
N GLN A 145 13.92 4.49 4.43
CA GLN A 145 13.70 5.92 4.66
C GLN A 145 14.70 6.45 5.70
N PHE A 146 14.92 5.73 6.80
CA PHE A 146 15.91 6.08 7.81
C PHE A 146 17.34 6.14 7.23
N ILE A 147 17.74 5.16 6.42
CA ILE A 147 19.04 5.18 5.72
C ILE A 147 19.12 6.38 4.78
N SER A 148 18.06 6.64 4.00
CA SER A 148 18.00 7.80 3.11
C SER A 148 18.10 9.11 3.90
N ASP A 149 17.46 9.22 5.05
CA ASP A 149 17.41 10.43 5.86
C ASP A 149 18.70 10.61 6.69
N THR A 150 19.44 9.53 6.96
CA THR A 150 20.69 9.55 7.74
C THR A 150 21.94 9.69 6.86
N PHE A 151 21.96 9.05 5.69
CA PHE A 151 23.15 8.96 4.84
C PHE A 151 23.11 9.83 3.57
N ASN A 152 21.96 10.45 3.22
CA ASN A 152 21.96 11.52 2.22
C ASN A 152 22.46 12.83 2.84
N ASN A 153 22.92 13.74 1.98
CA ASN A 153 23.33 15.08 2.40
C ASN A 153 22.19 15.74 3.23
N PRO A 154 22.45 16.13 4.50
CA PRO A 154 21.45 16.64 5.43
C PRO A 154 20.58 17.76 4.88
N PHE A 155 21.14 18.57 3.97
CA PHE A 155 20.41 19.64 3.29
C PHE A 155 19.20 19.14 2.47
N PHE A 156 19.37 18.04 1.72
CA PHE A 156 18.27 17.46 0.93
C PHE A 156 17.21 16.79 1.82
N VAL A 157 17.60 16.26 2.97
CA VAL A 157 16.68 15.65 3.95
C VAL A 157 15.79 16.72 4.58
N VAL A 158 16.37 17.86 4.98
CA VAL A 158 15.61 19.00 5.49
C VAL A 158 14.64 19.53 4.43
N ILE A 159 15.09 19.72 3.19
CA ILE A 159 14.22 20.16 2.08
C ILE A 159 13.07 19.19 1.85
N SER A 160 13.36 17.88 1.81
CA SER A 160 12.35 16.82 1.64
C SER A 160 11.28 16.86 2.74
N ASN A 161 11.69 17.04 4.00
CA ASN A 161 10.77 17.16 5.12
C ASN A 161 9.93 18.44 5.06
N VAL A 162 10.53 19.57 4.67
CA VAL A 162 9.81 20.82 4.44
C VAL A 162 8.76 20.65 3.35
N TYR A 163 9.10 20.03 2.21
CA TYR A 163 8.13 19.71 1.16
C TYR A 163 6.99 18.81 1.63
N ARG A 164 7.29 17.81 2.47
CA ARG A 164 6.27 16.93 3.06
C ARG A 164 5.28 17.71 3.92
N ILE A 165 5.76 18.66 4.72
CA ILE A 165 4.92 19.56 5.52
C ILE A 165 4.05 20.43 4.61
N PHE A 166 4.63 21.06 3.58
CA PHE A 166 3.88 21.87 2.62
C PHE A 166 2.80 21.06 1.88
N TYR A 167 3.05 19.79 1.59
CA TYR A 167 2.05 18.91 0.97
C TYR A 167 0.90 18.61 1.93
N HIS A 168 1.17 18.32 3.20
CA HIS A 168 0.11 18.14 4.19
C HIS A 168 -0.68 19.42 4.43
N LEU A 169 -0.01 20.57 4.41
CA LEU A 169 -0.65 21.88 4.46
C LEU A 169 -1.56 22.12 3.26
N SER A 170 -1.14 21.74 2.04
CA SER A 170 -1.99 21.89 0.84
C SER A 170 -3.24 21.03 0.89
N VAL A 171 -3.13 19.78 1.36
CA VAL A 171 -4.28 18.89 1.61
C VAL A 171 -5.23 19.52 2.62
N PHE A 172 -4.71 20.08 3.70
CA PHE A 172 -5.51 20.72 4.73
C PHE A 172 -6.26 21.97 4.21
N VAL A 173 -5.56 22.84 3.49
CA VAL A 173 -6.15 24.04 2.87
C VAL A 173 -7.24 23.65 1.87
N PHE A 174 -7.03 22.59 1.08
CA PHE A 174 -8.04 22.05 0.17
C PHE A 174 -9.31 21.63 0.92
N TRP A 175 -9.19 20.85 2.00
CA TRP A 175 -10.36 20.46 2.81
C TRP A 175 -11.07 21.64 3.45
N ILE A 176 -10.33 22.60 4.02
CA ILE A 176 -10.93 23.83 4.57
C ILE A 176 -11.69 24.59 3.48
N SER A 177 -11.13 24.69 2.27
CA SER A 177 -11.79 25.40 1.16
C SER A 177 -13.14 24.78 0.79
N LEU A 178 -13.26 23.45 0.85
CA LEU A 178 -14.53 22.76 0.62
C LEU A 178 -15.54 23.01 1.74
N VAL A 179 -15.08 23.01 3.01
CA VAL A 179 -15.92 23.36 4.16
C VAL A 179 -16.42 24.80 4.06
N VAL A 180 -15.53 25.73 3.69
CA VAL A 180 -15.86 27.13 3.41
C VAL A 180 -16.94 27.23 2.34
N LEU A 181 -16.74 26.58 1.20
CA LEU A 181 -17.71 26.58 0.09
C LEU A 181 -19.08 26.02 0.53
N TYR A 182 -19.08 24.91 1.28
CA TYR A 182 -20.29 24.30 1.81
C TYR A 182 -21.08 25.29 2.66
N PHE A 183 -20.44 25.95 3.64
CA PHE A 183 -21.12 26.93 4.49
C PHE A 183 -21.60 28.16 3.70
N THR A 184 -20.85 28.61 2.69
CA THR A 184 -21.29 29.72 1.83
C THR A 184 -22.54 29.34 1.02
N ILE A 185 -22.60 28.13 0.45
CA ILE A 185 -23.80 27.64 -0.26
C ILE A 185 -24.98 27.50 0.70
N SER A 186 -24.76 26.94 1.89
CA SER A 186 -25.80 26.82 2.91
C SER A 186 -26.35 28.18 3.34
N HIS A 187 -25.50 29.19 3.50
CA HIS A 187 -25.91 30.56 3.85
C HIS A 187 -26.80 31.21 2.78
N LEU A 188 -26.59 30.89 1.50
CA LEU A 188 -27.44 31.38 0.41
C LEU A 188 -28.87 30.80 0.47
N ILE A 189 -29.03 29.57 1.00
CA ILE A 189 -30.32 28.89 1.10
C ILE A 189 -31.02 29.26 2.41
N ILE A 190 -30.28 29.23 3.52
CA ILE A 190 -30.75 29.55 4.87
C ILE A 190 -29.79 30.59 5.44
N PRO A 191 -30.21 31.84 5.68
CA PRO A 191 -29.31 32.87 6.17
C PRO A 191 -28.81 32.55 7.59
N ILE A 192 -27.57 32.06 7.67
CA ILE A 192 -26.86 31.74 8.92
C ILE A 192 -26.19 33.03 9.45
N GLU A 193 -26.52 33.45 10.67
CA GLU A 193 -26.02 34.71 11.28
C GLU A 193 -24.49 34.77 11.48
N TRP A 194 -23.82 33.61 11.54
CA TRP A 194 -22.38 33.52 11.81
C TRP A 194 -21.50 33.68 10.56
N VAL A 195 -22.09 33.81 9.37
CA VAL A 195 -21.33 34.01 8.13
C VAL A 195 -21.13 35.50 7.90
N PRO A 196 -19.89 36.01 7.88
CA PRO A 196 -19.62 37.40 7.60
C PRO A 196 -20.21 37.88 6.27
N LYS A 197 -20.80 39.08 6.25
CA LYS A 197 -21.43 39.66 5.05
C LYS A 197 -20.47 39.86 3.87
N TRP A 198 -19.17 39.96 4.13
CA TRP A 198 -18.13 40.07 3.09
C TRP A 198 -17.80 38.73 2.42
N TRP A 199 -18.30 37.63 2.98
CA TRP A 199 -18.08 36.27 2.47
C TRP A 199 -19.06 35.93 1.35
N GLY A 200 -18.80 36.51 0.18
CA GLY A 200 -19.55 36.22 -1.04
C GLY A 200 -19.17 34.87 -1.67
N ILE A 201 -20.10 34.31 -2.45
CA ILE A 201 -19.88 33.07 -3.23
C ILE A 201 -18.67 33.17 -4.16
N THR A 202 -18.42 34.36 -4.72
CA THR A 202 -17.27 34.65 -5.58
C THR A 202 -15.94 34.41 -4.87
N TYR A 203 -15.82 34.86 -3.62
CA TYR A 203 -14.60 34.66 -2.83
C TYR A 203 -14.41 33.21 -2.41
N ALA A 204 -15.50 32.51 -2.07
CA ALA A 204 -15.45 31.09 -1.73
C ALA A 204 -15.00 30.24 -2.93
N LEU A 205 -15.54 30.49 -4.13
CA LEU A 205 -15.12 29.82 -5.35
C LEU A 205 -13.65 30.12 -5.70
N LEU A 206 -13.24 31.39 -5.60
CA LEU A 206 -11.86 31.78 -5.84
C LEU A 206 -10.88 31.10 -4.87
N PHE A 207 -11.25 30.99 -3.60
CA PHE A 207 -10.47 30.28 -2.59
C PHE A 207 -10.33 28.77 -2.91
N VAL A 208 -11.41 28.12 -3.36
CA VAL A 208 -11.37 26.72 -3.79
C VAL A 208 -10.49 26.53 -5.02
N ILE A 209 -10.58 27.41 -6.01
CA ILE A 209 -9.74 27.34 -7.22
C ILE A 209 -8.25 27.48 -6.84
N LEU A 210 -7.90 28.45 -5.99
CA LEU A 210 -6.53 28.61 -5.51
C LEU A 210 -6.05 27.40 -4.71
N ALA A 211 -6.91 26.82 -3.87
CA ALA A 211 -6.59 25.62 -3.11
C ALA A 211 -6.36 24.40 -4.02
N ILE A 212 -7.16 24.24 -5.08
CA ILE A 212 -6.97 23.19 -6.10
C ILE A 212 -5.64 23.37 -6.83
N LEU A 213 -5.31 24.60 -7.24
CA LEU A 213 -4.05 24.90 -7.93
C LEU A 213 -2.84 24.61 -7.03
N PHE A 214 -2.89 25.06 -5.77
CA PHE A 214 -1.84 24.79 -4.80
C PHE A 214 -1.70 23.30 -4.49
N PHE A 215 -2.81 22.59 -4.31
CA PHE A 215 -2.80 21.14 -4.08
C PHE A 215 -2.23 20.38 -5.29
N SER A 216 -2.63 20.74 -6.51
CA SER A 216 -2.14 20.12 -7.75
C SER A 216 -0.65 20.37 -7.94
N PHE A 217 -0.18 21.59 -7.67
CA PHE A 217 1.24 21.92 -7.70
C PHE A 217 2.02 21.05 -6.71
N MET A 218 1.57 20.95 -5.46
CA MET A 218 2.25 20.13 -4.45
C MET A 218 2.20 18.62 -4.75
N MET A 219 1.15 18.13 -5.41
CA MET A 219 1.07 16.74 -5.89
C MET A 219 2.18 16.41 -6.89
N MET A 220 2.54 17.34 -7.78
CA MET A 220 3.65 17.12 -8.74
C MET A 220 4.98 16.92 -8.02
N PHE A 221 5.27 17.70 -6.97
CA PHE A 221 6.52 17.56 -6.20
C PHE A 221 6.54 16.33 -5.31
N LYS A 222 5.38 15.89 -4.80
CA LYS A 222 5.29 14.68 -3.98
C LYS A 222 5.88 13.46 -4.69
N GLU A 223 5.60 13.30 -5.98
CA GLU A 223 6.14 12.16 -6.75
C GLU A 223 7.65 12.24 -6.97
N ILE A 224 8.21 13.45 -7.00
CA ILE A 224 9.65 13.69 -7.16
C ILE A 224 10.40 13.44 -5.85
N VAL A 225 9.81 13.84 -4.72
CA VAL A 225 10.43 13.78 -3.39
C VAL A 225 10.27 12.41 -2.71
N ILE A 226 9.12 11.74 -2.90
CA ILE A 226 8.92 10.40 -2.36
C ILE A 226 9.64 9.40 -3.26
N LYS A 227 10.89 9.10 -2.92
CA LYS A 227 11.63 7.94 -3.47
C LYS A 227 10.95 6.66 -3.01
N LYS A 228 9.87 6.26 -3.68
CA LYS A 228 9.36 4.88 -3.58
C LYS A 228 10.44 3.95 -4.11
N ASN A 229 10.62 2.79 -3.47
CA ASN A 229 11.43 1.72 -4.00
C ASN A 229 10.77 1.19 -5.28
N ARG A 230 10.95 1.89 -6.41
CA ARG A 230 10.54 1.41 -7.73
C ARG A 230 11.54 0.32 -8.11
N ARG A 231 11.36 -0.89 -7.57
CA ARG A 231 11.67 -2.07 -8.37
C ARG A 231 10.96 -1.85 -9.69
N GLU A 232 11.69 -1.90 -10.80
CA GLU A 232 11.05 -1.82 -12.12
C GLU A 232 9.94 -2.86 -12.14
N SER A 233 8.69 -2.39 -12.20
CA SER A 233 7.55 -3.29 -12.23
C SER A 233 7.75 -4.30 -13.36
N ARG A 234 7.26 -5.53 -13.22
CA ARG A 234 7.31 -6.52 -14.32
C ARG A 234 6.79 -5.91 -15.63
N VAL A 235 5.78 -5.04 -15.55
CA VAL A 235 5.24 -4.24 -16.66
C VAL A 235 6.30 -3.29 -17.24
N SER A 236 7.03 -2.54 -16.41
CA SER A 236 8.16 -1.69 -16.83
C SER A 236 9.31 -2.49 -17.44
N LYS A 237 9.68 -3.64 -16.85
CA LYS A 237 10.70 -4.54 -17.42
C LYS A 237 10.27 -5.11 -18.76
N ASN A 238 9.00 -5.51 -18.88
CA ASN A 238 8.43 -6.03 -20.12
C ASN A 238 8.31 -4.94 -21.18
N LEU A 239 7.87 -3.72 -20.81
CA LEU A 239 7.88 -2.55 -21.70
C LEU A 239 9.29 -2.21 -22.17
N LYS A 240 10.28 -2.18 -21.28
CA LYS A 240 11.69 -1.97 -21.67
C LYS A 240 12.19 -3.08 -22.59
N LYS A 241 11.85 -4.35 -22.34
CA LYS A 241 12.17 -5.47 -23.24
C LYS A 241 11.50 -5.31 -24.61
N THR A 242 10.23 -4.92 -24.65
CA THR A 242 9.46 -4.73 -25.89
C THR A 242 9.97 -3.52 -26.68
N ILE A 243 10.24 -2.40 -26.02
CA ILE A 243 10.82 -1.19 -26.63
C ILE A 243 12.23 -1.48 -27.14
N LYS A 244 13.07 -2.18 -26.36
CA LYS A 244 14.43 -2.57 -26.79
C LYS A 244 14.43 -3.55 -27.96
N ARG A 245 13.38 -4.37 -28.11
CA ARG A 245 13.16 -5.22 -29.31
C ARG A 245 12.66 -4.42 -30.51
N PHE A 246 11.92 -3.33 -30.29
CA PHE A 246 11.39 -2.48 -31.36
C PHE A 246 12.42 -1.50 -31.92
N PHE A 247 13.29 -0.95 -31.05
CA PHE A 247 14.35 0.00 -31.42
C PHE A 247 15.73 -0.66 -31.58
N GLY A 248 15.82 -1.98 -31.40
CA GLY A 248 17.04 -2.77 -31.54
C GLY A 248 17.14 -3.52 -32.87
N LYS A 249 16.44 -3.05 -33.91
CA LYS A 249 16.67 -3.42 -35.31
C LYS A 249 17.11 -2.19 -36.09
#